data_AF-A0A8J3J9K3-F1
#
_entry.id   AF-A0A8J3J9K3-F1
#
_cell.length_a   1.000
_cell.length_b   1.000
_cell.length_c   1.000
_cell.angle_alpha   90.00
_cell.angle_beta   90.00
_cell.angle_gamma   90.00
#
_symmetry.space_group_name_H-M   'P 1'
#
loop_
_entity.id
_entity.type
_entity.pdbx_description
1 polymer ?
#
loop_
_entity_poly.entity_id
_entity_poly.type
_entity_poly.pdbx_seq_one_letter_code
_entity_poly.pdbx_strand_id
1 'polypeptide(L)'
;MVSEREDGRGVLVRVSGEAPYRQIVGQIRGRIESGRLRPGDRVPSARQITAEWGVALATATKVLAALRTEGLVTAVRGVGTVVADRTPAPAAPPARRERRPRAEPADTTTRDQVIRHALALADAEGLDAVSMRRLAAEHELPTMGLYRYVRGKDDLVRMMVDAAFAEAPLPSVPPRGAYAQLELAARHLWDIFRRHPWLAPTMSITRPEFAPHGMRYTEFVLAALAPLGLPMTEMMHVNISLFGFVRGLAMGFETEAQAAQHTGMTSDEWMQRQGELFGGIIGLGGFPMVARIAEIDDFDLSLDAVFDYGLPRLLDGLLRRAPSTTDSVKKVPFLS
;
A
#
# COMPACT_ATOMS: atom_id res chain seq x y z
N MET A 1 -3.29 13.15 -49.72
CA MET A 1 -3.16 12.63 -51.10
C MET A 1 -2.65 11.20 -50.98
N VAL A 2 -3.48 10.23 -51.31
CA VAL A 2 -3.26 8.79 -51.04
C VAL A 2 -2.44 8.20 -52.18
N SER A 3 -1.37 7.47 -51.85
CA SER A 3 -0.66 6.60 -52.79
C SER A 3 -0.41 5.27 -52.08
N GLU A 4 -1.23 4.26 -52.38
CA GLU A 4 -0.88 2.85 -52.19
C GLU A 4 0.20 2.51 -53.24
N ARG A 5 1.30 1.88 -52.81
CA ARG A 5 2.14 1.07 -53.71
C ARG A 5 1.70 -0.39 -53.56
N GLU A 6 1.70 -1.13 -54.65
CA GLU A 6 1.24 -2.53 -54.78
C GLU A 6 2.09 -3.58 -54.02
N ASP A 7 2.98 -3.19 -53.09
CA ASP A 7 3.90 -4.12 -52.40
C ASP A 7 3.44 -4.59 -51.02
N GLY A 8 2.25 -4.16 -50.56
CA GLY A 8 1.67 -4.58 -49.28
C GLY A 8 2.40 -4.08 -48.03
N ARG A 9 3.43 -3.22 -48.15
CA ARG A 9 4.16 -2.67 -47.01
C ARG A 9 3.53 -1.37 -46.53
N GLY A 10 3.22 -1.30 -45.24
CA GLY A 10 2.60 -0.13 -44.62
C GLY A 10 3.57 1.05 -44.49
N VAL A 11 3.40 2.09 -45.31
CA VAL A 11 4.14 3.35 -45.16
C VAL A 11 3.47 4.20 -44.06
N LEU A 12 4.27 4.65 -43.08
CA LEU A 12 3.87 5.69 -42.13
C LEU A 12 3.87 7.04 -42.86
N VAL A 13 2.73 7.47 -43.36
CA VAL A 13 2.56 8.86 -43.84
C VAL A 13 2.49 9.75 -42.60
N ARG A 14 3.51 10.58 -42.37
CA ARG A 14 3.47 11.61 -41.32
C ARG A 14 2.41 12.66 -41.66
N VAL A 15 1.16 12.38 -41.33
CA VAL A 15 0.11 13.39 -41.24
C VAL A 15 0.34 14.14 -39.93
N SER A 16 0.60 15.44 -40.02
CA SER A 16 0.89 16.32 -38.88
C SER A 16 -0.19 16.21 -37.80
N GLY A 17 0.18 15.69 -36.63
CA GLY A 17 -0.62 15.72 -35.39
C GLY A 17 -1.10 14.37 -34.84
N GLU A 18 -1.00 13.27 -35.58
CA GLU A 18 -1.52 11.98 -35.11
C GLU A 18 -0.43 11.02 -34.63
N ALA A 19 -0.59 10.43 -33.44
CA ALA A 19 0.39 9.52 -32.85
C ALA A 19 0.61 8.29 -33.76
N PRO A 20 1.87 7.86 -34.03
CA PRO A 20 2.18 6.80 -35.01
C PRO A 20 1.40 5.49 -34.84
N TYR A 21 1.06 5.11 -33.61
CA TYR A 21 0.26 3.90 -33.37
C TYR A 21 -1.18 4.00 -33.91
N ARG A 22 -1.80 5.19 -33.89
CA ARG A 22 -3.17 5.38 -34.39
C ARG A 22 -3.26 5.19 -35.90
N GLN A 23 -2.22 5.60 -36.63
CA GLN A 23 -2.13 5.39 -38.07
C GLN A 23 -2.09 3.90 -38.42
N ILE A 24 -1.31 3.12 -37.67
CA ILE A 24 -1.23 1.66 -37.87
C ILE A 24 -2.55 0.98 -37.52
N VAL A 25 -3.20 1.41 -36.42
CA VAL A 25 -4.55 0.94 -36.07
C VAL A 25 -5.54 1.25 -37.20
N GLY A 26 -5.54 2.46 -37.74
CA GLY A 26 -6.40 2.85 -38.85
C GLY A 26 -6.17 2.03 -40.13
N GLN A 27 -4.91 1.73 -40.47
CA GLN A 27 -4.58 0.89 -41.62
C GLN A 27 -5.05 -0.56 -41.44
N ILE A 28 -4.84 -1.15 -40.26
CA ILE A 28 -5.30 -2.53 -39.99
C ILE A 28 -6.83 -2.57 -39.93
N ARG A 29 -7.48 -1.57 -39.33
CA ARG A 29 -8.94 -1.42 -39.34
C ARG A 29 -9.48 -1.35 -40.77
N GLY A 30 -8.89 -0.52 -41.63
CA GLY A 30 -9.28 -0.43 -43.04
C GLY A 30 -9.13 -1.76 -43.78
N ARG A 31 -8.13 -2.59 -43.47
CA ARG A 31 -7.98 -3.95 -44.03
C ARG A 31 -9.10 -4.89 -43.57
N ILE A 32 -9.58 -4.76 -42.33
CA ILE A 32 -10.70 -5.55 -41.79
C ILE A 32 -12.02 -5.09 -42.43
N GLU A 33 -12.27 -3.79 -42.44
CA GLU A 33 -13.51 -3.19 -42.97
C GLU A 33 -13.67 -3.40 -44.49
N SER A 34 -12.57 -3.37 -45.24
CA SER A 34 -12.57 -3.69 -46.67
C SER A 34 -12.66 -5.19 -46.99
N GLY A 35 -12.65 -6.06 -45.97
CA GLY A 35 -12.68 -7.52 -46.15
C GLY A 35 -11.38 -8.14 -46.64
N ARG A 36 -10.26 -7.38 -46.71
CA ARG A 36 -8.91 -7.90 -46.96
C ARG A 36 -8.42 -8.80 -45.82
N LEU A 37 -8.92 -8.59 -44.59
CA LEU A 37 -8.77 -9.49 -43.45
C LEU A 37 -10.16 -9.92 -42.97
N ARG A 38 -10.49 -11.20 -43.12
CA ARG A 38 -11.79 -11.77 -42.77
C ARG A 38 -11.81 -12.25 -41.31
N PRO A 39 -12.98 -12.37 -40.68
CA PRO A 39 -13.11 -13.03 -39.38
C PRO A 39 -12.36 -14.37 -39.33
N GLY A 40 -11.51 -14.54 -38.31
CA GLY A 40 -10.65 -15.71 -38.17
C GLY A 40 -9.26 -15.59 -38.83
N ASP A 41 -9.04 -14.63 -39.73
CA ASP A 41 -7.72 -14.40 -40.33
C ASP A 41 -6.74 -13.86 -39.30
N ARG A 42 -5.47 -14.27 -39.40
CA ARG A 42 -4.40 -13.79 -38.54
C ARG A 42 -4.07 -12.34 -38.87
N VAL A 43 -4.09 -11.48 -37.85
CA VAL A 43 -3.53 -10.13 -37.98
C VAL A 43 -2.02 -10.16 -37.72
N PRO A 44 -1.24 -9.19 -38.25
CA PRO A 44 0.19 -9.12 -38.01
C PRO A 44 0.55 -9.16 -36.52
N SER A 45 1.48 -10.03 -36.14
CA SER A 45 2.04 -10.09 -34.78
C SER A 45 2.81 -8.82 -34.44
N ALA A 46 3.10 -8.57 -33.15
CA ALA A 46 3.88 -7.39 -32.74
C ALA A 46 5.25 -7.30 -33.44
N ARG A 47 5.91 -8.44 -33.68
CA ARG A 47 7.17 -8.50 -34.43
C ARG A 47 6.99 -8.16 -35.91
N GLN A 48 5.90 -8.63 -36.53
CA GLN A 48 5.56 -8.28 -37.92
C GLN A 48 5.20 -6.80 -38.05
N ILE A 49 4.48 -6.23 -37.08
CA ILE A 49 4.16 -4.80 -37.06
C ILE A 49 5.43 -3.95 -36.94
N THR A 50 6.38 -4.36 -36.09
CA THR A 50 7.70 -3.72 -36.01
C THR A 50 8.45 -3.78 -37.34
N ALA A 51 8.45 -4.92 -38.02
CA ALA A 51 9.14 -5.09 -39.29
C ALA A 51 8.48 -4.34 -40.47
N GLU A 52 7.15 -4.35 -40.54
CA GLU A 52 6.38 -3.79 -41.67
C GLU A 52 6.23 -2.26 -41.56
N TRP A 53 6.10 -1.70 -40.35
CA TRP A 53 5.94 -0.24 -40.13
C TRP A 53 7.16 0.45 -39.49
N GLY A 54 8.25 -0.28 -39.20
CA GLY A 54 9.47 0.30 -38.65
C GLY A 54 9.31 0.94 -37.25
N VAL A 55 8.41 0.41 -36.43
CA VAL A 55 8.11 0.96 -35.09
C VAL A 55 8.70 0.12 -33.96
N ALA A 56 8.98 0.76 -32.81
CA ALA A 56 9.39 0.07 -31.60
C ALA A 56 8.36 -0.99 -31.16
N LEU A 57 8.83 -2.08 -30.54
CA LEU A 57 7.98 -3.21 -30.11
C LEU A 57 6.86 -2.79 -29.15
N ALA A 58 7.12 -1.78 -28.30
CA ALA A 58 6.11 -1.21 -27.40
C ALA A 58 4.95 -0.55 -28.19
N THR A 59 5.26 0.15 -29.29
CA THR A 59 4.27 0.75 -30.19
C THR A 59 3.45 -0.33 -30.90
N ALA A 60 4.11 -1.38 -31.41
CA ALA A 60 3.44 -2.52 -32.03
C ALA A 60 2.49 -3.26 -31.06
N THR A 61 2.91 -3.42 -29.81
CA THR A 61 2.07 -4.02 -28.75
C THR A 61 0.86 -3.13 -28.45
N LYS A 62 1.05 -1.81 -28.44
CA LYS A 62 -0.03 -0.82 -28.25
C LYS A 62 -1.06 -0.84 -29.39
N VAL A 63 -0.63 -1.07 -30.63
CA VAL A 63 -1.52 -1.26 -31.79
C VAL A 63 -2.44 -2.47 -31.59
N LEU A 64 -1.88 -3.63 -31.22
CA LEU A 64 -2.67 -4.85 -30.98
C LEU A 64 -3.61 -4.72 -29.79
N ALA A 65 -3.20 -4.01 -28.74
CA ALA A 65 -4.06 -3.70 -27.61
C ALA A 65 -5.24 -2.80 -28.03
N ALA A 66 -5.00 -1.75 -28.82
CA ALA A 66 -6.06 -0.86 -29.30
C ALA A 66 -7.09 -1.59 -30.18
N LEU A 67 -6.64 -2.41 -31.14
CA LEU A 67 -7.53 -3.23 -31.98
C LEU A 67 -8.38 -4.21 -31.16
N ARG A 68 -7.83 -4.74 -30.05
CA ARG A 68 -8.55 -5.64 -29.14
C ARG A 68 -9.60 -4.90 -28.32
N THR A 69 -9.26 -3.72 -27.79
CA THR A 69 -10.22 -2.84 -27.09
C THR A 69 -11.37 -2.43 -27.99
N GLU A 70 -11.09 -2.22 -29.27
CA GLU A 70 -12.12 -1.95 -30.28
C GLU A 70 -12.92 -3.21 -30.67
N GLY A 71 -12.57 -4.41 -30.19
CA GLY A 71 -13.26 -5.65 -30.55
C GLY A 71 -13.13 -6.01 -32.02
N LEU A 72 -12.06 -5.55 -32.69
CA LEU A 72 -11.74 -5.90 -34.08
C LEU A 72 -10.91 -7.18 -34.16
N VAL A 73 -10.20 -7.52 -33.09
CA VAL A 73 -9.32 -8.70 -33.03
C VAL A 73 -9.40 -9.40 -31.68
N THR A 74 -9.15 -10.71 -31.67
CA THR A 74 -9.09 -11.54 -30.47
C THR A 74 -7.80 -12.38 -30.45
N ALA A 75 -7.30 -12.71 -29.27
CA ALA A 75 -6.11 -13.56 -29.12
C ALA A 75 -6.54 -15.03 -28.98
N VAL A 76 -6.07 -15.88 -29.90
CA VAL A 76 -6.31 -17.33 -29.88
C VAL A 76 -5.02 -18.05 -29.50
N ARG A 77 -5.08 -18.84 -28.43
CA ARG A 77 -3.92 -19.59 -27.91
C ARG A 77 -3.35 -20.51 -29.00
N GLY A 78 -2.05 -20.39 -29.28
CA GLY A 78 -1.34 -21.18 -30.30
C GLY A 78 -1.47 -20.68 -31.74
N VAL A 79 -2.39 -19.75 -32.03
CA VAL A 79 -2.66 -19.24 -33.38
C VAL A 79 -2.18 -17.79 -33.54
N GLY A 80 -2.18 -17.01 -32.45
CA GLY A 80 -1.85 -15.59 -32.45
C GLY A 80 -3.10 -14.71 -32.37
N THR A 81 -3.00 -13.47 -32.80
CA THR A 81 -4.14 -12.55 -32.84
C THR A 81 -4.88 -12.72 -34.16
N VAL A 82 -6.21 -12.88 -34.12
CA VAL A 82 -7.07 -13.06 -35.31
C VAL A 82 -8.19 -12.03 -35.34
N VAL A 83 -8.77 -11.74 -36.51
CA VAL A 83 -9.92 -10.84 -36.65
C VAL A 83 -11.15 -11.43 -35.98
N ALA A 84 -11.86 -10.60 -35.20
CA ALA A 84 -13.08 -10.99 -34.51
C ALA A 84 -14.27 -11.12 -35.47
N ASP A 85 -15.12 -12.13 -35.26
CA ASP A 85 -16.37 -12.28 -36.02
C ASP A 85 -17.43 -11.31 -35.48
N ARG A 86 -17.67 -10.24 -36.23
CA ARG A 86 -18.76 -9.28 -35.98
C ARG A 86 -19.93 -9.60 -36.90
N THR A 87 -20.61 -10.71 -36.63
CA THR A 87 -21.95 -10.93 -37.18
C THR A 87 -22.99 -10.34 -36.22
N PRO A 88 -23.78 -9.32 -36.61
CA PRO A 88 -24.88 -8.85 -35.77
C PRO A 88 -26.04 -9.84 -35.89
N ALA A 89 -26.30 -10.62 -34.83
CA ALA A 89 -27.40 -11.58 -34.79
C ALA A 89 -28.66 -10.98 -34.14
N PRO A 90 -29.88 -11.21 -34.68
CA PRO A 90 -31.14 -10.77 -34.09
C PRO A 90 -31.53 -11.58 -32.84
N ALA A 91 -32.34 -10.97 -31.98
CA ALA A 91 -32.79 -11.48 -30.68
C ALA A 91 -33.77 -12.67 -30.77
N ALA A 92 -33.44 -13.77 -30.07
CA ALA A 92 -34.35 -14.68 -29.34
C ALA A 92 -33.52 -15.70 -28.53
N PRO A 93 -33.99 -16.20 -27.36
CA PRO A 93 -33.13 -16.58 -26.24
C PRO A 93 -32.61 -18.02 -26.32
N PRO A 94 -31.35 -18.31 -25.94
CA PRO A 94 -30.92 -19.69 -25.79
C PRO A 94 -31.38 -20.25 -24.45
N ALA A 95 -31.86 -21.49 -24.54
CA ALA A 95 -32.19 -22.36 -23.43
C ALA A 95 -31.09 -22.38 -22.37
N ARG A 96 -31.56 -22.59 -21.14
CA ARG A 96 -30.86 -22.70 -19.87
C ARG A 96 -29.73 -23.74 -19.91
N ARG A 97 -28.61 -23.42 -20.58
CA ARG A 97 -27.32 -24.06 -20.32
C ARG A 97 -26.74 -23.40 -19.10
N GLU A 98 -26.55 -24.22 -18.08
CA GLU A 98 -26.01 -23.88 -16.78
C GLU A 98 -24.94 -22.81 -16.91
N ARG A 99 -25.24 -21.64 -16.34
CA ARG A 99 -24.25 -20.62 -16.06
C ARG A 99 -23.18 -21.27 -15.21
N ARG A 100 -22.07 -21.68 -15.84
CA ARG A 100 -20.80 -21.79 -15.14
C ARG A 100 -20.60 -20.44 -14.45
N PRO A 101 -20.42 -20.40 -13.12
CA PRO A 101 -20.51 -19.17 -12.37
C PRO A 101 -19.52 -18.16 -12.93
N ARG A 102 -20.03 -16.95 -13.13
CA ARG A 102 -19.26 -15.72 -13.36
C ARG A 102 -18.07 -15.74 -12.41
N ALA A 103 -16.86 -15.70 -12.94
CA ALA A 103 -15.63 -15.75 -12.17
C ALA A 103 -15.50 -14.50 -11.29
N GLU A 104 -15.97 -14.57 -10.05
CA GLU A 104 -15.57 -13.80 -8.85
C GLU A 104 -15.79 -14.79 -7.69
N PRO A 105 -14.77 -15.18 -6.87
CA PRO A 105 -13.91 -14.33 -6.04
C PRO A 105 -12.39 -14.69 -6.08
N ALA A 106 -11.95 -15.57 -6.97
CA ALA A 106 -10.58 -16.12 -6.93
C ALA A 106 -9.46 -15.06 -7.06
N ASP A 107 -9.69 -13.95 -7.77
CA ASP A 107 -8.68 -12.90 -7.96
C ASP A 107 -8.49 -12.02 -6.71
N THR A 108 -9.57 -11.72 -5.97
CA THR A 108 -9.50 -10.99 -4.68
C THR A 108 -8.87 -11.86 -3.61
N THR A 109 -9.29 -13.13 -3.52
CA THR A 109 -8.71 -14.09 -2.59
C THR A 109 -7.21 -14.28 -2.83
N THR A 110 -6.75 -14.24 -4.08
CA THR A 110 -5.31 -14.33 -4.41
C THR A 110 -4.56 -13.07 -3.97
N ARG A 111 -5.14 -11.86 -4.13
CA ARG A 111 -4.53 -10.62 -3.64
C ARG A 111 -4.41 -10.61 -2.11
N ASP A 112 -5.48 -10.98 -1.41
CA ASP A 112 -5.50 -11.03 0.05
C ASP A 112 -4.55 -12.11 0.59
N GLN A 113 -4.38 -13.23 -0.13
CA GLN A 113 -3.36 -14.23 0.16
C GLN A 113 -1.95 -13.66 0.02
N VAL A 114 -1.66 -12.95 -1.08
CA VAL A 114 -0.37 -12.30 -1.31
C VAL A 114 -0.05 -11.29 -0.20
N ILE A 115 -1.02 -10.47 0.19
CA ILE A 115 -0.81 -9.47 1.26
C ILE A 115 -0.57 -10.18 2.59
N ARG A 116 -1.36 -11.21 2.95
CA ARG A 116 -1.16 -11.95 4.20
C ARG A 116 0.19 -12.67 4.28
N HIS A 117 0.66 -13.26 3.18
CA HIS A 117 2.01 -13.86 3.16
C HIS A 117 3.09 -12.79 3.27
N ALA A 118 2.91 -11.62 2.63
CA ALA A 118 3.83 -10.50 2.78
C ALA A 118 3.87 -9.96 4.21
N LEU A 119 2.74 -9.90 4.91
CA LEU A 119 2.65 -9.56 6.33
C LEU A 119 3.43 -10.58 7.18
N ALA A 120 3.12 -11.88 7.04
CA ALA A 120 3.78 -12.93 7.79
C ALA A 120 5.31 -12.95 7.57
N LEU A 121 5.75 -12.69 6.33
CA LEU A 121 7.17 -12.58 6.02
C LEU A 121 7.81 -11.35 6.68
N ALA A 122 7.14 -10.20 6.65
CA ALA A 122 7.63 -8.98 7.30
C ALA A 122 7.68 -9.11 8.82
N ASP A 123 6.71 -9.80 9.42
CA ASP A 123 6.66 -10.04 10.86
C ASP A 123 7.80 -10.97 11.32
N ALA A 124 8.19 -11.94 10.49
CA ALA A 124 9.24 -12.91 10.81
C ALA A 124 10.66 -12.41 10.51
N GLU A 125 10.86 -11.73 9.38
CA GLU A 125 12.19 -11.43 8.83
C GLU A 125 12.40 -9.93 8.56
N GLY A 126 11.44 -9.08 8.92
CA GLY A 126 11.48 -7.65 8.66
C GLY A 126 11.07 -7.29 7.23
N LEU A 127 10.80 -6.00 7.02
CA LEU A 127 10.27 -5.49 5.75
C LEU A 127 11.26 -5.63 4.57
N ASP A 128 12.55 -5.65 4.85
CA ASP A 128 13.58 -5.78 3.81
C ASP A 128 13.59 -7.17 3.16
N ALA A 129 13.16 -8.21 3.89
CA ALA A 129 13.01 -9.56 3.36
C ALA A 129 11.86 -9.67 2.35
N VAL A 130 10.89 -8.75 2.39
CA VAL A 130 9.75 -8.72 1.48
C VAL A 130 10.18 -8.24 0.09
N SER A 131 10.28 -9.20 -0.83
CA SER A 131 10.62 -8.95 -2.23
C SER A 131 9.59 -9.56 -3.18
N MET A 132 9.35 -8.88 -4.31
CA MET A 132 8.42 -9.34 -5.35
C MET A 132 8.79 -10.73 -5.88
N ARG A 133 10.10 -11.03 -5.96
CA ARG A 133 10.60 -12.33 -6.43
C ARG A 133 10.27 -13.45 -5.44
N ARG A 134 10.50 -13.20 -4.15
CA ARG A 134 10.24 -14.19 -3.09
C ARG A 134 8.74 -14.47 -2.99
N LEU A 135 7.92 -13.43 -2.95
CA LEU A 135 6.46 -13.56 -2.96
C LEU A 135 5.95 -14.31 -4.20
N ALA A 136 6.46 -14.00 -5.39
CA ALA A 136 6.06 -14.72 -6.59
C ALA A 136 6.41 -16.21 -6.52
N ALA A 137 7.61 -16.55 -6.04
CA ALA A 137 8.05 -17.94 -5.90
C ALA A 137 7.20 -18.72 -4.89
N GLU A 138 6.88 -18.10 -3.75
CA GLU A 138 6.11 -18.73 -2.66
C GLU A 138 4.64 -18.94 -3.01
N HIS A 139 4.08 -18.12 -3.90
CA HIS A 139 2.74 -18.32 -4.46
C HIS A 139 2.72 -19.14 -5.75
N GLU A 140 3.86 -19.72 -6.17
CA GLU A 140 4.02 -20.43 -7.45
C GLU A 140 3.54 -19.61 -8.67
N LEU A 141 3.58 -18.28 -8.54
CA LEU A 141 3.17 -17.36 -9.59
C LEU A 141 4.39 -16.99 -10.45
N PRO A 142 4.26 -16.93 -11.78
CA PRO A 142 5.22 -16.20 -12.59
C PRO A 142 5.33 -14.77 -12.07
N THR A 143 6.53 -14.19 -11.97
CA THR A 143 6.74 -12.83 -11.44
C THR A 143 5.85 -11.78 -12.12
N MET A 144 5.59 -11.94 -13.42
CA MET A 144 4.69 -11.09 -14.19
C MET A 144 3.20 -11.20 -13.77
N GLY A 145 2.80 -12.31 -13.16
CA GLY A 145 1.46 -12.53 -12.61
C GLY A 145 1.21 -11.79 -11.30
N LEU A 146 2.25 -11.57 -10.49
CA LEU A 146 2.15 -10.80 -9.24
C LEU A 146 1.80 -9.33 -9.50
N TYR A 147 2.30 -8.77 -10.60
CA TYR A 147 2.02 -7.39 -11.02
C TYR A 147 0.55 -7.12 -11.39
N ARG A 148 -0.26 -8.17 -11.59
CA ARG A 148 -1.73 -8.02 -11.74
C ARG A 148 -2.38 -7.55 -10.44
N TYR A 149 -1.80 -7.93 -9.29
CA TYR A 149 -2.35 -7.67 -7.96
C TYR A 149 -1.71 -6.46 -7.28
N VAL A 150 -0.44 -6.23 -7.59
CA VAL A 150 0.39 -5.23 -6.92
C VAL A 150 1.23 -4.48 -7.95
N ARG A 151 1.16 -3.15 -7.99
CA ARG A 151 1.88 -2.35 -9.00
C ARG A 151 3.39 -2.31 -8.78
N GLY A 152 3.86 -2.63 -7.57
CA GLY A 152 5.27 -2.63 -7.17
C GLY A 152 5.44 -2.75 -5.65
N LYS A 153 6.69 -2.69 -5.15
CA LYS A 153 6.99 -2.83 -3.71
C LYS A 153 6.25 -1.77 -2.89
N ASP A 154 6.30 -0.50 -3.29
CA ASP A 154 5.64 0.58 -2.53
C ASP A 154 4.11 0.39 -2.45
N ASP A 155 3.49 -0.08 -3.53
CA ASP A 155 2.05 -0.39 -3.56
C ASP A 155 1.72 -1.58 -2.66
N LEU A 156 2.60 -2.59 -2.60
CA LEU A 156 2.49 -3.71 -1.67
C LEU A 156 2.59 -3.24 -0.23
N VAL A 157 3.61 -2.44 0.10
CA VAL A 157 3.83 -1.94 1.47
C VAL A 157 2.61 -1.14 1.93
N ARG A 158 2.08 -0.24 1.09
CA ARG A 158 0.85 0.50 1.40
C ARG A 158 -0.35 -0.41 1.66
N MET A 159 -0.49 -1.50 0.89
CA MET A 159 -1.54 -2.50 1.12
C MET A 159 -1.33 -3.30 2.40
N MET A 160 -0.08 -3.64 2.73
CA MET A 160 0.28 -4.31 3.98
C MET A 160 -0.04 -3.42 5.18
N VAL A 161 0.32 -2.14 5.12
CA VAL A 161 -0.04 -1.14 6.15
C VAL A 161 -1.54 -1.15 6.38
N ASP A 162 -2.34 -1.01 5.33
CA ASP A 162 -3.80 -1.00 5.46
C ASP A 162 -4.36 -2.33 6.00
N ALA A 163 -3.79 -3.46 5.58
CA ALA A 163 -4.19 -4.78 6.04
C ALA A 163 -3.85 -5.03 7.53
N ALA A 164 -2.73 -4.52 8.03
CA ALA A 164 -2.37 -4.61 9.46
C ALA A 164 -3.40 -3.90 10.35
N PHE A 165 -3.94 -2.75 9.90
CA PHE A 165 -5.06 -2.08 10.57
C PHE A 165 -6.40 -2.82 10.43
N ALA A 166 -6.53 -3.74 9.47
CA ALA A 166 -7.76 -4.49 9.26
C ALA A 166 -7.86 -5.75 10.15
N GLU A 167 -6.74 -6.32 10.61
CA GLU A 167 -6.72 -7.57 11.39
C GLU A 167 -7.42 -7.46 12.74
N ALA A 168 -7.35 -6.28 13.36
CA ALA A 168 -8.05 -5.98 14.58
C ALA A 168 -8.85 -4.70 14.34
N PRO A 169 -10.16 -4.77 14.06
CA PRO A 169 -10.97 -3.57 13.98
C PRO A 169 -11.28 -3.03 15.38
N LEU A 170 -11.29 -1.70 15.54
CA LEU A 170 -11.84 -1.04 16.72
C LEU A 170 -13.32 -1.44 16.94
N PRO A 171 -13.79 -1.50 18.20
CA PRO A 171 -15.16 -1.92 18.49
C PRO A 171 -16.17 -0.97 17.89
N SER A 172 -17.26 -1.53 17.35
CA SER A 172 -18.37 -0.75 16.77
C SER A 172 -19.13 0.07 17.81
N VAL A 173 -19.09 -0.35 19.07
CA VAL A 173 -19.66 0.37 20.22
C VAL A 173 -18.51 0.81 21.12
N PRO A 174 -18.07 2.08 21.04
CA PRO A 174 -16.98 2.58 21.86
C PRO A 174 -17.39 2.72 23.34
N PRO A 175 -16.42 2.66 24.28
CA PRO A 175 -16.65 3.01 25.67
C PRO A 175 -17.09 4.48 25.81
N ARG A 176 -17.69 4.82 26.96
CA ARG A 176 -18.14 6.20 27.21
C ARG A 176 -16.98 7.10 27.60
N GLY A 177 -16.94 8.30 27.01
CA GLY A 177 -16.00 9.36 27.35
C GLY A 177 -14.72 9.35 26.52
N ALA A 178 -14.22 10.55 26.21
CA ALA A 178 -13.03 10.73 25.38
C ALA A 178 -11.80 10.00 25.94
N TYR A 179 -11.56 10.07 27.25
CA TYR A 179 -10.42 9.40 27.89
C TYR A 179 -10.39 7.89 27.59
N ALA A 180 -11.47 7.18 27.87
CA ALA A 180 -11.53 5.73 27.66
C ALA A 180 -11.42 5.34 26.18
N GLN A 181 -11.96 6.16 25.27
CA GLN A 181 -11.84 5.92 23.83
C GLN A 181 -10.42 6.16 23.31
N LEU A 182 -9.76 7.23 23.75
CA LEU A 182 -8.37 7.51 23.38
C LEU A 182 -7.41 6.47 23.96
N GLU A 183 -7.63 6.04 25.20
CA GLU A 183 -6.87 4.94 25.80
C GLU A 183 -7.03 3.65 25.00
N LEU A 184 -8.27 3.27 24.65
CA LEU A 184 -8.54 2.12 23.81
C LEU A 184 -7.84 2.24 22.45
N ALA A 185 -7.91 3.39 21.80
CA ALA A 185 -7.25 3.62 20.52
C ALA A 185 -5.72 3.48 20.63
N ALA A 186 -5.11 4.04 21.68
CA ALA A 186 -3.67 3.95 21.89
C ALA A 186 -3.21 2.51 22.14
N ARG A 187 -3.90 1.77 23.02
CA ARG A 187 -3.61 0.35 23.30
C ARG A 187 -3.80 -0.51 22.06
N HIS A 188 -4.86 -0.23 21.30
CA HIS A 188 -5.11 -0.91 20.04
C HIS A 188 -3.98 -0.71 19.02
N LEU A 189 -3.51 0.53 18.86
CA LEU A 189 -2.38 0.84 17.99
C LEU A 189 -1.07 0.20 18.49
N TRP A 190 -0.86 0.18 19.82
CA TRP A 190 0.26 -0.50 20.45
C TRP A 190 0.29 -2.01 20.13
N ASP A 191 -0.86 -2.67 20.23
CA ASP A 191 -1.00 -4.10 19.90
C ASP A 191 -0.73 -4.39 18.42
N ILE A 192 -1.14 -3.49 17.52
CA ILE A 192 -0.83 -3.62 16.07
C ILE A 192 0.68 -3.52 15.86
N PHE A 193 1.34 -2.53 16.45
CA PHE A 193 2.80 -2.39 16.31
C PHE A 193 3.58 -3.55 16.93
N ARG A 194 3.09 -4.11 18.04
CA ARG A 194 3.70 -5.30 18.65
C ARG A 194 3.58 -6.52 17.73
N ARG A 195 2.44 -6.70 17.07
CA ARG A 195 2.23 -7.79 16.10
C ARG A 195 3.03 -7.59 14.81
N HIS A 196 3.22 -6.34 14.40
CA HIS A 196 3.92 -5.98 13.16
C HIS A 196 5.03 -4.94 13.42
N PRO A 197 6.20 -5.35 13.96
CA PRO A 197 7.28 -4.43 14.35
C PRO A 197 7.76 -3.48 13.23
N TRP A 198 7.75 -3.97 11.99
CA TRP A 198 8.14 -3.22 10.79
C TRP A 198 7.20 -2.05 10.44
N LEU A 199 5.99 -2.00 11.01
CA LEU A 199 4.98 -1.02 10.65
C LEU A 199 5.33 0.39 11.15
N ALA A 200 5.79 0.51 12.41
CA ALA A 200 6.13 1.80 13.02
C ALA A 200 7.15 2.62 12.21
N PRO A 201 8.31 2.08 11.78
CA PRO A 201 9.28 2.84 10.97
C PRO A 201 8.76 3.18 9.57
N THR A 202 7.89 2.35 9.01
CA THR A 202 7.32 2.53 7.66
C THR A 202 6.35 3.70 7.57
N MET A 203 5.58 3.95 8.63
CA MET A 203 4.57 5.01 8.61
C MET A 203 5.20 6.41 8.71
N SER A 204 4.73 7.35 7.91
CA SER A 204 5.13 8.76 7.98
C SER A 204 4.03 9.63 8.60
N ILE A 205 4.39 10.42 9.62
CA ILE A 205 3.48 11.40 10.24
C ILE A 205 3.22 12.58 9.28
N THR A 206 4.24 13.01 8.54
CA THR A 206 4.18 14.20 7.68
C THR A 206 3.76 13.90 6.24
N ARG A 207 3.70 12.63 5.86
CA ARG A 207 3.26 12.17 4.53
C ARG A 207 2.28 10.99 4.70
N PRO A 208 1.02 11.24 5.09
CA PRO A 208 0.06 10.18 5.32
C PRO A 208 -0.20 9.42 4.01
N GLU A 209 -0.13 8.09 4.07
CA GLU A 209 -0.48 7.22 2.95
C GLU A 209 -1.99 6.93 2.94
N PHE A 210 -2.52 6.64 1.75
CA PHE A 210 -3.92 6.25 1.61
C PHE A 210 -4.12 4.81 2.09
N ALA A 211 -4.61 4.67 3.33
CA ALA A 211 -4.97 3.43 4.01
C ALA A 211 -6.38 3.53 4.65
N PRO A 212 -7.44 3.05 3.99
CA PRO A 212 -8.83 3.14 4.48
C PRO A 212 -9.07 2.64 5.92
N HIS A 213 -8.44 1.54 6.33
CA HIS A 213 -8.55 1.01 7.70
C HIS A 213 -7.81 1.91 8.70
N GLY A 214 -6.64 2.46 8.31
CA GLY A 214 -5.95 3.49 9.09
C GLY A 214 -6.75 4.81 9.21
N MET A 215 -7.54 5.16 8.18
CA MET A 215 -8.46 6.31 8.27
C MET A 215 -9.59 6.06 9.25
N ARG A 216 -10.10 4.82 9.39
CA ARG A 216 -11.10 4.48 10.40
C ARG A 216 -10.57 4.65 11.82
N TYR A 217 -9.29 4.34 12.05
CA TYR A 217 -8.62 4.65 13.32
C TYR A 217 -8.63 6.16 13.60
N THR A 218 -8.22 6.97 12.62
CA THR A 218 -8.24 8.44 12.76
C THR A 218 -9.65 8.96 13.03
N GLU A 219 -10.64 8.49 12.27
CA GLU A 219 -12.05 8.85 12.45
C GLU A 219 -12.53 8.52 13.86
N PHE A 220 -12.18 7.36 14.40
CA PHE A 220 -12.54 6.95 15.76
C PHE A 220 -11.99 7.92 16.82
N VAL A 221 -10.71 8.31 16.70
CA VAL A 221 -10.08 9.27 17.62
C VAL A 221 -10.74 10.65 17.52
N LEU A 222 -10.99 11.14 16.30
CA LEU A 222 -11.64 12.44 16.11
C LEU A 222 -13.10 12.43 16.61
N ALA A 223 -13.83 11.34 16.38
CA ALA A 223 -15.20 11.16 16.87
C ALA A 223 -15.24 11.15 18.41
N ALA A 224 -14.23 10.59 19.08
CA ALA A 224 -14.11 10.62 20.53
C ALA A 224 -13.93 12.05 21.08
N LEU A 225 -13.26 12.92 20.33
CA LEU A 225 -12.98 14.32 20.69
C LEU A 225 -14.12 15.28 20.32
N ALA A 226 -14.93 14.94 19.32
CA ALA A 226 -15.99 15.82 18.82
C ALA A 226 -16.96 16.35 19.90
N PRO A 227 -17.43 15.54 20.88
CA PRO A 227 -18.30 16.03 21.95
C PRO A 227 -17.66 17.08 22.88
N LEU A 228 -16.32 17.21 22.87
CA LEU A 228 -15.61 18.19 23.69
C LEU A 228 -15.68 19.61 23.10
N GLY A 229 -16.18 19.77 21.87
CA GLY A 229 -16.36 21.05 21.20
C GLY A 229 -15.05 21.74 20.78
N LEU A 230 -13.98 20.97 20.60
CA LEU A 230 -12.67 21.49 20.18
C LEU A 230 -12.69 21.92 18.69
N PRO A 231 -11.85 22.87 18.27
CA PRO A 231 -11.58 23.11 16.85
C PRO A 231 -10.95 21.87 16.18
N MET A 232 -11.24 21.66 14.89
CA MET A 232 -10.67 20.54 14.13
C MET A 232 -9.12 20.52 14.17
N THR A 233 -8.47 21.68 14.17
CA THR A 233 -7.01 21.79 14.30
C THR A 233 -6.50 21.22 15.62
N GLU A 234 -7.20 21.48 16.72
CA GLU A 234 -6.85 20.96 18.04
C GLU A 234 -7.10 19.45 18.12
N MET A 235 -8.22 18.95 17.56
CA MET A 235 -8.46 17.51 17.48
C MET A 235 -7.37 16.79 16.68
N MET A 236 -6.91 17.39 15.56
CA MET A 236 -5.81 16.84 14.76
C MET A 236 -4.48 16.87 15.52
N HIS A 237 -4.19 17.91 16.29
CA HIS A 237 -2.99 17.94 17.14
C HIS A 237 -3.05 16.81 18.18
N VAL A 238 -4.19 16.60 18.85
CA VAL A 238 -4.37 15.50 19.80
C VAL A 238 -4.15 14.15 19.12
N ASN A 239 -4.76 13.93 17.95
CA ASN A 239 -4.57 12.69 17.17
C ASN A 239 -3.10 12.45 16.79
N ILE A 240 -2.41 13.47 16.25
CA ILE A 240 -1.02 13.36 15.84
C ILE A 240 -0.09 13.15 17.03
N SER A 241 -0.33 13.83 18.16
CA SER A 241 0.45 13.67 19.39
C SER A 241 0.28 12.27 19.98
N LEU A 242 -0.96 11.76 20.04
CA LEU A 242 -1.23 10.40 20.50
C LEU A 242 -0.55 9.37 19.59
N PHE A 243 -0.77 9.47 18.28
CA PHE A 243 -0.13 8.58 17.30
C PHE A 243 1.40 8.65 17.37
N GLY A 244 1.96 9.86 17.47
CA GLY A 244 3.41 10.08 17.56
C GLY A 244 4.04 9.48 18.81
N PHE A 245 3.36 9.57 19.97
CA PHE A 245 3.81 8.92 21.20
C PHE A 245 3.86 7.39 21.05
N VAL A 246 2.76 6.78 20.62
CA VAL A 246 2.68 5.31 20.48
C VAL A 246 3.69 4.82 19.43
N ARG A 247 3.74 5.47 18.26
CA ARG A 247 4.70 5.15 17.20
C ARG A 247 6.15 5.32 17.67
N GLY A 248 6.44 6.38 18.43
CA GLY A 248 7.79 6.68 18.90
C GLY A 248 8.34 5.60 19.81
N LEU A 249 7.53 5.10 20.75
CA LEU A 249 7.91 3.94 21.58
C LEU A 249 8.00 2.66 20.75
N ALA A 250 7.06 2.45 19.82
CA ALA A 250 7.01 1.26 18.99
C ALA A 250 8.19 1.12 18.00
N MET A 251 8.92 2.21 17.70
CA MET A 251 10.17 2.13 16.94
C MET A 251 11.21 1.22 17.62
N GLY A 252 11.10 1.03 18.94
CA GLY A 252 11.95 0.11 19.69
C GLY A 252 11.76 -1.35 19.28
N PHE A 253 10.54 -1.80 18.95
CA PHE A 253 10.25 -3.21 18.66
C PHE A 253 11.06 -3.77 17.49
N GLU A 254 11.14 -3.03 16.37
CA GLU A 254 11.93 -3.46 15.21
C GLU A 254 13.44 -3.49 15.56
N THR A 255 13.90 -2.49 16.31
CA THR A 255 15.31 -2.41 16.72
C THR A 255 15.68 -3.59 17.63
N GLU A 256 14.82 -3.94 18.59
CA GLU A 256 14.98 -5.09 19.48
C GLU A 256 14.93 -6.41 18.70
N ALA A 257 13.97 -6.57 17.79
CA ALA A 257 13.87 -7.76 16.94
C ALA A 257 15.13 -7.97 16.10
N GLN A 258 15.64 -6.91 15.47
CA GLN A 258 16.90 -6.96 14.71
C GLN A 258 18.09 -7.25 15.63
N ALA A 259 18.21 -6.59 16.77
CA ALA A 259 19.31 -6.81 17.71
C ALA A 259 19.34 -8.26 18.23
N ALA A 260 18.19 -8.83 18.56
CA ALA A 260 18.07 -10.22 19.00
C ALA A 260 18.48 -11.20 17.89
N GLN A 261 18.10 -10.96 16.63
CA GLN A 261 18.52 -11.78 15.49
C GLN A 261 20.03 -11.76 15.27
N HIS A 262 20.69 -10.59 15.42
CA HIS A 262 22.13 -10.46 15.18
C HIS A 262 22.99 -10.97 16.34
N THR A 263 22.55 -10.74 17.57
CA THR A 263 23.34 -11.05 18.78
C THR A 263 22.99 -12.42 19.38
N GLY A 264 21.82 -12.96 19.07
CA GLY A 264 21.26 -14.16 19.70
C GLY A 264 20.87 -13.97 21.17
N MET A 265 20.81 -12.72 21.65
CA MET A 265 20.51 -12.38 23.04
C MET A 265 19.20 -11.61 23.13
N THR A 266 18.45 -11.85 24.21
CA THR A 266 17.30 -11.02 24.58
C THR A 266 17.75 -9.66 25.13
N SER A 267 16.83 -8.69 25.18
CA SER A 267 17.11 -7.35 25.73
C SER A 267 17.60 -7.41 27.19
N ASP A 268 17.03 -8.31 27.99
CA ASP A 268 17.39 -8.49 29.40
C ASP A 268 18.80 -9.09 29.55
N GLU A 269 19.12 -10.12 28.77
CA GLU A 269 20.47 -10.71 28.73
C GLU A 269 21.52 -9.71 28.26
N TRP A 270 21.16 -8.88 27.26
CA TRP A 270 22.03 -7.81 26.78
C TRP A 270 22.27 -6.77 27.88
N MET A 271 21.22 -6.33 28.58
CA MET A 271 21.32 -5.35 29.67
C MET A 271 22.15 -5.89 30.82
N GLN A 272 21.94 -7.15 31.22
CA GLN A 272 22.72 -7.81 32.27
C GLN A 272 24.21 -7.86 31.90
N ARG A 273 24.53 -8.21 30.65
CA ARG A 273 25.91 -8.27 30.15
C ARG A 273 26.57 -6.89 30.05
N GLN A 274 25.81 -5.84 29.69
CA GLN A 274 26.32 -4.48 29.61
C GLN A 274 26.40 -3.78 30.98
N GLY A 275 25.65 -4.25 31.98
CA GLY A 275 25.60 -3.67 33.33
C GLY A 275 26.99 -3.55 33.98
N GLU A 276 27.89 -4.51 33.75
CA GLU A 276 29.28 -4.44 34.24
C GLU A 276 30.07 -3.27 33.63
N LEU A 277 29.91 -3.03 32.32
CA LEU A 277 30.54 -1.92 31.62
C LEU A 277 29.95 -0.57 32.03
N PHE A 278 28.63 -0.48 32.16
CA PHE A 278 27.95 0.71 32.65
C PHE A 278 28.35 1.05 34.09
N GLY A 279 28.43 0.05 34.97
CA GLY A 279 28.90 0.22 36.35
C GLY A 279 30.32 0.78 36.42
N GLY A 280 31.21 0.28 35.56
CA GLY A 280 32.58 0.80 35.43
C GLY A 280 32.62 2.28 35.02
N ILE A 281 31.83 2.70 34.03
CA ILE A 281 31.78 4.09 33.55
C ILE A 281 31.16 5.02 34.60
N ILE A 282 30.06 4.61 35.23
CA ILE A 282 29.40 5.39 36.28
C ILE A 282 30.35 5.59 37.47
N GLY A 283 31.15 4.57 37.81
CA GLY A 283 32.16 4.62 38.86
C GLY A 283 33.31 5.60 38.61
N LEU A 284 33.54 6.02 37.36
CA LEU A 284 34.54 7.07 37.02
C LEU A 284 34.09 8.48 37.43
N GLY A 285 32.84 8.64 37.87
CA GLY A 285 32.25 9.92 38.28
C GLY A 285 31.67 10.73 37.11
N GLY A 286 30.92 11.79 37.43
CA GLY A 286 30.34 12.71 36.44
C GLY A 286 28.88 12.45 36.05
N PHE A 287 28.27 11.35 36.52
CA PHE A 287 26.88 10.98 36.21
C PHE A 287 26.00 10.78 37.45
N PRO A 288 25.84 11.79 38.33
CA PRO A 288 25.20 11.62 39.63
C PRO A 288 23.75 11.14 39.54
N MET A 289 23.00 11.53 38.51
CA MET A 289 21.61 11.09 38.33
C MET A 289 21.52 9.68 37.74
N VAL A 290 22.40 9.32 36.80
CA VAL A 290 22.44 7.99 36.18
C VAL A 290 22.93 6.95 37.18
N ALA A 291 23.86 7.32 38.06
CA ALA A 291 24.34 6.45 39.12
C ALA A 291 23.21 5.93 40.02
N ARG A 292 22.17 6.74 40.25
CA ARG A 292 21.01 6.36 41.06
C ARG A 292 20.13 5.29 40.42
N ILE A 293 20.26 5.04 39.11
CA ILE A 293 19.52 3.97 38.43
C ILE A 293 19.95 2.60 38.99
N ALA A 294 21.23 2.43 39.32
CA ALA A 294 21.75 1.20 39.92
C ALA A 294 21.23 0.94 41.34
N GLU A 295 20.57 1.91 41.98
CA GLU A 295 19.95 1.79 43.30
C GLU A 295 18.48 1.36 43.23
N ILE A 296 17.91 1.19 42.02
CA ILE A 296 16.50 0.84 41.81
C ILE A 296 16.39 -0.68 41.65
N ASP A 297 15.82 -1.35 42.66
CA ASP A 297 15.70 -2.82 42.70
C ASP A 297 14.74 -3.41 41.65
N ASP A 298 13.80 -2.62 41.12
CA ASP A 298 12.73 -3.07 40.20
C ASP A 298 12.54 -2.10 39.01
N PHE A 299 13.65 -1.69 38.40
CA PHE A 299 13.59 -0.80 37.24
C PHE A 299 13.29 -1.58 35.96
N ASP A 300 12.01 -1.65 35.59
CA ASP A 300 11.60 -2.20 34.30
C ASP A 300 11.71 -1.13 33.19
N LEU A 301 12.65 -1.35 32.27
CA LEU A 301 12.86 -0.54 31.07
C LEU A 301 12.14 -1.09 29.84
N SER A 302 11.27 -2.09 29.99
CA SER A 302 10.49 -2.63 28.89
C SER A 302 9.67 -1.53 28.22
N LEU A 303 9.53 -1.65 26.90
CA LEU A 303 8.70 -0.75 26.12
C LEU A 303 7.25 -0.73 26.64
N ASP A 304 6.78 -1.84 27.19
CA ASP A 304 5.46 -1.97 27.82
C ASP A 304 5.34 -1.14 29.09
N ALA A 305 6.30 -1.22 30.01
CA ALA A 305 6.30 -0.41 31.22
C ALA A 305 6.34 1.09 30.89
N VAL A 306 7.15 1.50 29.92
CA VAL A 306 7.24 2.91 29.48
C VAL A 306 5.92 3.36 28.84
N PHE A 307 5.29 2.52 28.02
CA PHE A 307 3.99 2.80 27.40
C PHE A 307 2.89 2.96 28.46
N ASP A 308 2.75 1.99 29.37
CA ASP A 308 1.71 2.01 30.41
C ASP A 308 1.90 3.15 31.40
N TYR A 309 3.16 3.51 31.70
CA TYR A 309 3.46 4.68 32.52
C TYR A 309 3.14 6.00 31.80
N GLY A 310 3.49 6.10 30.51
CA GLY A 310 3.40 7.33 29.73
C GLY A 310 1.98 7.65 29.24
N LEU A 311 1.20 6.64 28.86
CA LEU A 311 -0.10 6.83 28.23
C LEU A 311 -1.09 7.64 29.10
N PRO A 312 -1.34 7.30 30.38
CA PRO A 312 -2.27 8.06 31.22
C PRO A 312 -1.85 9.53 31.36
N ARG A 313 -0.55 9.79 31.51
CA ARG A 313 0.02 11.15 31.65
C ARG A 313 -0.15 11.97 30.38
N LEU A 314 0.06 11.34 29.22
CA LEU A 314 -0.17 11.98 27.94
C LEU A 314 -1.65 12.32 27.77
N LEU A 315 -2.56 11.37 28.04
CA LEU A 315 -4.00 11.59 27.93
C LEU A 315 -4.50 12.68 28.88
N ASP A 316 -4.03 12.67 30.13
CA ASP A 316 -4.31 13.73 31.09
C ASP A 316 -3.84 15.09 30.56
N GLY A 317 -2.65 15.16 29.96
CA GLY A 317 -2.12 16.39 29.35
C GLY A 317 -2.94 16.86 28.15
N LEU A 318 -3.31 15.94 27.24
CA LEU A 318 -4.05 16.25 26.01
C LEU A 318 -5.52 16.62 26.28
N LEU A 319 -6.14 16.05 27.32
CA LEU A 319 -7.54 16.30 27.66
C LEU A 319 -7.72 17.43 28.68
N ARG A 320 -6.63 17.91 29.30
CA ARG A 320 -6.65 19.15 30.08
C ARG A 320 -6.96 20.31 29.15
N ARG A 321 -8.14 20.92 29.34
CA ARG A 321 -8.44 22.20 28.71
C ARG A 321 -7.44 23.25 29.19
N ALA A 322 -6.63 23.78 28.29
CA ALA A 322 -5.95 25.04 28.55
C ALA A 322 -7.02 26.11 28.84
N PRO A 323 -6.83 26.99 29.82
CA PRO A 323 -7.70 28.15 29.95
C PRO A 323 -7.66 28.89 28.61
N SER A 324 -8.82 29.05 28.00
CA SER A 324 -8.98 29.72 26.72
C SER A 324 -8.35 31.11 26.80
N THR A 325 -7.16 31.29 26.22
CA THR A 325 -6.63 32.59 25.85
C THR A 325 -7.44 33.10 24.65
N THR A 326 -8.72 33.38 24.92
CA THR A 326 -9.46 34.35 24.12
C THR A 326 -8.90 35.71 24.52
N ASP A 327 -7.77 36.08 23.93
CA ASP A 327 -7.61 37.45 23.48
C ASP A 327 -6.52 37.59 22.41
N SER A 328 -6.95 38.13 21.27
CA SER A 328 -6.12 38.94 20.37
C SER A 328 -4.94 38.28 19.63
N VAL A 329 -5.18 37.69 18.46
CA VAL A 329 -4.42 38.10 17.25
C VAL A 329 -5.37 38.18 16.04
N LYS A 330 -5.37 39.37 15.45
CA LYS A 330 -6.22 39.86 14.37
C LYS A 330 -6.15 38.98 13.12
N LYS A 331 -7.30 38.86 12.45
CA LYS A 331 -7.41 38.60 11.02
C LYS A 331 -6.41 39.48 10.26
N VAL A 332 -5.50 38.87 9.51
CA VAL A 332 -4.84 39.54 8.39
C VAL A 332 -5.57 39.08 7.13
N PRO A 333 -6.25 39.98 6.39
CA PRO A 333 -6.82 39.63 5.11
C PRO A 333 -5.70 39.62 4.07
N PHE A 334 -5.48 38.49 3.39
CA PHE A 334 -4.77 38.53 2.12
C PHE A 334 -5.79 38.88 1.03
N LEU A 335 -5.64 40.11 0.54
CA LEU A 335 -6.31 40.67 -0.63
C LEU A 335 -5.66 40.15 -1.92
N SER A 336 -6.54 39.99 -2.91
CA SER A 336 -6.36 40.08 -4.38
C SER A 336 -5.44 39.09 -5.08
#